data_AF-F2UAL2-F1
#
_entry.id   AF-F2UAL2-F1
#
_cell.length_a   1.000
_cell.length_b   1.000
_cell.length_c   1.000
_cell.angle_alpha   90.00
_cell.angle_beta   90.00
_cell.angle_gamma   90.00
#
_symmetry.space_group_name_H-M   'P 1'
#
loop_
_entity.id
_entity.type
_entity.pdbx_description
1 polymer ?
#
loop_
_entity_poly.entity_id
_entity_poly.type
_entity_poly.pdbx_seq_one_letter_code
_entity_poly.pdbx_strand_id
1 'polypeptide(L)'
;MREDRAWKRCLWANDGFPDNFIDKDFDRRVHALREEQQNRLRKPLSSYWIDLGVQCASVVQIASFFAVLDCHPGSSAPIWAWHAMGWASFGWHLLLHASIVEQTTRDRFQLFLCFIVVLLLLPLVSQLTTSISSDTLYTMAASFFIVFIAAFHEFTQPSTHRPVALNAATFASICLASRLSDMTAVVVFMWFCLANIFLLPDTLACIRQRVPSSRVVFRALSAVHVTLAVVMLCWASMLLVLRTSSTSTGYHEHTADACAA
;
A
#
# COMPACT_ATOMS: atom_id res chain seq x y z
N MET A 1 -41.10 -39.37 8.93
CA MET A 1 -40.44 -38.66 10.05
C MET A 1 -39.02 -38.34 9.60
N ARG A 2 -38.67 -37.05 9.46
CA ARG A 2 -37.28 -36.64 9.18
C ARG A 2 -36.56 -36.66 10.52
N GLU A 3 -35.57 -37.53 10.67
CA GLU A 3 -34.69 -37.50 11.83
C GLU A 3 -33.87 -36.21 11.79
N ASP A 4 -34.03 -35.39 12.84
CA ASP A 4 -33.18 -34.24 13.11
C ASP A 4 -31.75 -34.74 13.35
N ARG A 5 -30.89 -34.65 12.33
CA ARG A 5 -29.46 -34.93 12.49
C ARG A 5 -28.83 -33.78 13.26
N ALA A 6 -28.76 -33.92 14.58
CA ALA A 6 -27.99 -33.04 15.46
C ALA A 6 -26.51 -33.06 15.02
N TRP A 7 -25.93 -31.87 14.87
CA TRP A 7 -24.53 -31.72 14.50
C TRP A 7 -23.62 -32.39 15.54
N LYS A 8 -22.80 -33.35 15.11
CA LYS A 8 -21.90 -34.10 15.99
C LYS A 8 -20.46 -33.79 15.61
N ARG A 9 -19.70 -33.19 16.54
CA ARG A 9 -18.27 -32.89 16.36
C ARG A 9 -17.46 -34.18 16.51
N CYS A 10 -17.30 -34.93 15.43
CA CYS A 10 -16.45 -36.12 15.41
C CYS A 10 -15.12 -35.76 14.77
N LEU A 11 -14.08 -35.58 15.58
CA LEU A 11 -12.72 -35.24 15.10
C LEU A 11 -11.96 -36.48 14.60
N TRP A 12 -12.39 -37.68 15.01
CA TRP A 12 -11.70 -38.95 14.77
C TRP A 12 -12.70 -40.07 14.47
N ALA A 13 -13.55 -39.89 13.46
CA ALA A 13 -14.30 -41.00 12.91
C ALA A 13 -13.33 -41.88 12.12
N ASN A 14 -13.26 -43.17 12.45
CA ASN A 14 -12.52 -44.11 11.62
C ASN A 14 -13.38 -44.43 10.39
N ASP A 15 -13.15 -43.70 9.31
CA ASP A 15 -13.86 -43.84 8.03
C ASP A 15 -13.42 -45.09 7.23
N GLY A 16 -12.65 -46.00 7.85
CA GLY A 16 -12.23 -47.27 7.24
C GLY A 16 -11.08 -47.14 6.24
N PHE A 17 -10.46 -45.97 6.15
CA PHE A 17 -9.23 -45.79 5.39
C PHE A 17 -8.04 -46.37 6.15
N PRO A 18 -7.11 -47.06 5.47
CA PRO A 18 -5.88 -47.51 6.12
C PRO A 18 -5.06 -46.30 6.60
N ASP A 19 -4.29 -46.45 7.68
CA ASP A 19 -3.51 -45.35 8.29
C ASP A 19 -2.54 -44.66 7.32
N ASN A 20 -2.19 -45.31 6.21
CA ASN A 20 -1.35 -44.79 5.13
C ASN A 20 -2.15 -44.35 3.89
N PHE A 21 -3.46 -44.09 4.03
CA PHE A 21 -4.27 -43.62 2.92
C PHE A 21 -3.80 -42.23 2.48
N ILE A 22 -3.23 -42.20 1.29
CA ILE A 22 -2.83 -40.99 0.59
C ILE A 22 -3.80 -40.83 -0.59
N ASP A 23 -4.48 -39.68 -0.64
CA ASP A 23 -5.36 -39.34 -1.75
C ASP A 23 -4.56 -39.39 -3.07
N LYS A 24 -5.16 -39.88 -4.16
CA LYS A 24 -4.48 -40.02 -5.46
C LYS A 24 -3.95 -38.69 -5.99
N ASP A 25 -4.58 -37.59 -5.57
CA ASP A 25 -4.15 -36.22 -5.91
C ASP A 25 -3.16 -35.62 -4.92
N PHE A 26 -2.81 -36.30 -3.82
CA PHE A 26 -1.84 -35.80 -2.85
C PHE A 26 -0.45 -35.68 -3.45
N ASP A 27 0.04 -36.73 -4.12
CA ASP A 27 1.36 -36.70 -4.76
C ASP A 27 1.42 -35.60 -5.81
N ARG A 28 0.36 -35.46 -6.62
CA ARG A 28 0.25 -34.35 -7.58
C ARG A 28 0.31 -32.99 -6.89
N ARG A 29 -0.38 -32.79 -5.77
CA ARG A 29 -0.33 -31.55 -4.98
C ARG A 29 1.06 -31.30 -4.41
N VAL A 30 1.72 -32.33 -3.85
CA VAL A 30 3.08 -32.22 -3.31
C VAL A 30 4.09 -31.93 -4.41
N HIS A 31 3.97 -32.58 -5.57
CA HIS A 31 4.81 -32.32 -6.74
C HIS A 31 4.58 -30.90 -7.29
N ALA A 32 3.33 -30.45 -7.40
CA ALA A 32 3.02 -29.08 -7.83
C ALA A 32 3.60 -28.04 -6.85
N LEU A 33 3.46 -28.26 -5.53
CA LEU A 33 4.05 -27.39 -4.51
C LEU A 33 5.58 -27.39 -4.58
N ARG A 34 6.20 -28.55 -4.81
CA ARG A 34 7.66 -28.69 -4.94
C ARG A 34 8.18 -27.99 -6.19
N GLU A 35 7.53 -28.17 -7.33
CA GLU A 35 7.88 -27.49 -8.59
C GLU A 35 7.71 -25.98 -8.45
N GLU A 36 6.65 -25.53 -7.78
CA GLU A 36 6.44 -24.12 -7.49
C GLU A 36 7.57 -23.56 -6.60
N GLN A 37 7.96 -24.28 -5.55
CA GLN A 37 9.11 -23.93 -4.69
C GLN A 37 10.45 -23.91 -5.46
N GLN A 38 10.70 -24.89 -6.34
CA GLN A 38 11.92 -24.93 -7.14
C GLN A 38 11.97 -23.81 -8.20
N ASN A 39 10.86 -23.53 -8.86
CA ASN A 39 10.76 -22.40 -9.79
C ASN A 39 10.88 -21.06 -9.06
N ARG A 40 10.49 -20.96 -7.78
CA ARG A 40 10.70 -19.77 -6.93
C ARG A 40 12.19 -19.52 -6.62
N LEU A 41 12.94 -20.55 -6.24
CA LEU A 41 14.40 -20.44 -5.99
C LEU A 41 15.20 -20.16 -7.27
N ARG A 42 14.66 -20.53 -8.44
CA ARG A 42 15.24 -20.27 -9.75
C ARG A 42 14.86 -18.93 -10.36
N LYS A 43 14.06 -18.10 -9.67
CA LYS A 43 13.72 -16.77 -10.18
C LYS A 43 14.99 -15.91 -10.29
N PRO A 44 15.17 -15.19 -11.40
CA PRO A 44 16.35 -14.35 -11.55
C PRO A 44 16.32 -13.23 -10.51
N LEU A 45 17.46 -12.95 -9.89
CA LEU A 45 17.65 -11.85 -8.92
C LEU A 45 17.08 -10.52 -9.43
N SER A 46 17.09 -10.28 -10.74
CA SER A 46 16.49 -9.10 -11.36
C SER A 46 15.01 -8.89 -11.04
N SER A 47 14.23 -9.97 -10.88
CA SER A 47 12.80 -9.85 -10.54
C SER A 47 12.60 -9.38 -9.10
N TYR A 48 13.48 -9.82 -8.19
CA TYR A 48 13.47 -9.36 -6.80
C TYR A 48 13.74 -7.86 -6.70
N TRP A 49 14.77 -7.37 -7.40
CA TRP A 49 15.13 -5.95 -7.39
C TRP A 49 14.04 -5.05 -7.97
N ILE A 50 13.27 -5.52 -8.96
CA ILE A 50 12.16 -4.74 -9.51
C ILE A 50 11.05 -4.59 -8.47
N ASP A 51 10.67 -5.67 -7.80
CA ASP A 51 9.58 -5.64 -6.81
C ASP A 51 9.97 -4.81 -5.57
N LEU A 52 11.22 -4.93 -5.11
CA LEU A 52 11.77 -4.05 -4.07
C LEU A 52 11.79 -2.59 -4.52
N GLY A 53 12.21 -2.32 -5.76
CA GLY A 53 12.24 -0.98 -6.34
C GLY A 53 10.84 -0.34 -6.40
N VAL A 54 9.82 -1.12 -6.75
CA VAL A 54 8.42 -0.67 -6.74
C VAL A 54 7.99 -0.28 -5.32
N GLN A 55 8.33 -1.07 -4.30
CA GLN A 55 7.93 -0.74 -2.92
C GLN A 55 8.66 0.46 -2.34
N CYS A 56 9.96 0.57 -2.58
CA CYS A 56 10.71 1.76 -2.22
C CYS A 56 10.14 3.00 -2.92
N ALA A 57 9.80 2.89 -4.22
CA ALA A 57 9.16 3.96 -4.96
C ALA A 57 7.80 4.36 -4.38
N SER A 58 6.97 3.41 -3.95
CA SER A 58 5.70 3.70 -3.28
C SER A 58 5.90 4.46 -1.97
N VAL A 59 6.85 4.07 -1.13
CA VAL A 59 7.17 4.79 0.12
C VAL A 59 7.66 6.21 -0.18
N VAL A 60 8.55 6.38 -1.16
CA VAL A 60 9.05 7.69 -1.59
C VAL A 60 7.91 8.57 -2.10
N GLN A 61 7.00 8.03 -2.91
CA GLN A 61 5.83 8.77 -3.38
C GLN A 61 4.92 9.20 -2.25
N ILE A 62 4.64 8.32 -1.28
CA ILE A 62 3.80 8.64 -0.12
C ILE A 62 4.44 9.76 0.70
N ALA A 63 5.73 9.65 1.03
CA ALA A 63 6.45 10.67 1.80
C ALA A 63 6.53 12.01 1.05
N SER A 64 6.79 11.97 -0.27
CA SER A 64 6.85 13.17 -1.11
C SER A 64 5.50 13.86 -1.19
N PHE A 65 4.41 13.07 -1.36
CA PHE A 65 3.07 13.63 -1.44
C PHE A 65 2.62 14.24 -0.11
N PHE A 66 2.95 13.60 1.02
CA PHE A 66 2.75 14.19 2.35
C PHE A 66 3.46 15.55 2.46
N ALA A 67 4.74 15.63 2.08
CA ALA A 67 5.52 16.87 2.14
C ALA A 67 4.92 17.98 1.26
N VAL A 68 4.40 17.65 0.06
CA VAL A 68 3.72 18.60 -0.82
C VAL A 68 2.47 19.17 -0.14
N LEU A 69 1.64 18.31 0.45
CA LEU A 69 0.41 18.72 1.15
C LEU A 69 0.70 19.55 2.40
N ASP A 70 1.74 19.19 3.16
CA ASP A 70 2.16 19.94 4.35
C ASP A 70 2.73 21.34 4.00
N CYS A 71 3.39 21.47 2.84
CA CYS A 71 3.91 22.77 2.38
C CYS A 71 2.85 23.69 1.78
N HIS A 72 1.70 23.16 1.33
CA HIS A 72 0.62 23.95 0.73
C HIS A 72 -0.73 23.72 1.43
N PRO A 73 -0.85 24.06 2.73
CA PRO A 73 -2.13 23.97 3.42
C PRO A 73 -3.13 24.94 2.77
N GLY A 74 -4.22 24.40 2.20
CA GLY A 74 -5.32 25.18 1.64
C GLY A 74 -5.33 25.40 0.11
N SER A 75 -4.34 24.90 -0.64
CA SER A 75 -4.38 24.96 -2.11
C SER A 75 -5.34 23.91 -2.67
N SER A 76 -6.55 24.32 -3.05
CA SER A 76 -7.62 23.40 -3.48
C SER A 76 -7.36 22.76 -4.86
N ALA A 77 -6.81 23.51 -5.82
CA ALA A 77 -6.62 23.04 -7.20
C ALA A 77 -5.75 21.76 -7.35
N PRO A 78 -4.53 21.67 -6.77
CA PRO A 78 -3.72 20.45 -6.86
C PRO A 78 -4.34 19.27 -6.09
N ILE A 79 -5.04 19.54 -4.99
CA ILE A 79 -5.72 18.53 -4.18
C ILE A 79 -6.85 17.88 -5.00
N TRP A 80 -7.70 18.67 -5.65
CA TRP A 80 -8.81 18.16 -6.47
C TRP A 80 -8.33 17.44 -7.74
N ALA A 81 -7.29 17.95 -8.40
CA ALA A 81 -6.70 17.28 -9.56
C ALA A 81 -6.14 15.89 -9.18
N TRP A 82 -5.46 15.80 -8.04
CA TRP A 82 -4.92 14.54 -7.54
C TRP A 82 -6.01 13.57 -7.10
N HIS A 83 -7.07 14.08 -6.47
CA HIS A 83 -8.24 13.30 -6.09
C HIS A 83 -8.94 12.70 -7.32
N ALA A 84 -9.17 13.50 -8.36
CA ALA A 84 -9.77 13.04 -9.61
C ALA A 84 -8.94 11.95 -10.28
N MET A 85 -7.60 12.09 -10.28
CA MET A 85 -6.70 11.07 -10.82
C MET A 85 -6.71 9.78 -9.98
N GLY A 86 -6.85 9.90 -8.66
CA GLY A 86 -7.05 8.76 -7.75
C GLY A 86 -8.35 8.00 -8.01
N TRP A 87 -9.46 8.68 -8.24
CA TRP A 87 -10.73 8.03 -8.60
C TRP A 87 -10.68 7.41 -9.99
N ALA A 88 -9.99 8.05 -10.94
CA ALA A 88 -9.78 7.51 -12.28
C ALA A 88 -8.93 6.23 -12.25
N SER A 89 -7.86 6.17 -11.44
CA SER A 89 -7.03 4.98 -11.30
C SER A 89 -7.77 3.83 -10.62
N PHE A 90 -8.64 4.14 -9.65
CA PHE A 90 -9.53 3.14 -9.04
C PHE A 90 -10.62 2.64 -9.97
N GLY A 91 -11.25 3.53 -10.73
CA GLY A 91 -12.20 3.15 -11.78
C GLY A 91 -11.54 2.25 -12.83
N TRP A 92 -10.33 2.60 -13.28
CA TRP A 92 -9.54 1.78 -14.19
C TRP A 92 -9.20 0.40 -13.60
N HIS A 93 -8.78 0.36 -12.33
CA HIS A 93 -8.52 -0.90 -11.64
C HIS A 93 -9.77 -1.79 -11.58
N LEU A 94 -10.92 -1.22 -11.23
CA LEU A 94 -12.20 -1.94 -11.20
C LEU A 94 -12.58 -2.44 -12.59
N LEU A 95 -12.38 -1.66 -13.65
CA LEU A 95 -12.68 -2.06 -15.03
C LEU A 95 -11.77 -3.19 -15.53
N LEU A 96 -10.47 -3.11 -15.28
CA LEU A 96 -9.53 -4.21 -15.55
C LEU A 96 -9.92 -5.45 -14.74
N HIS A 97 -10.28 -5.31 -13.48
CA HIS A 97 -10.64 -6.46 -12.66
C HIS A 97 -12.04 -7.03 -12.95
N ALA A 98 -12.99 -6.22 -13.43
CA ALA A 98 -14.34 -6.63 -13.82
C ALA A 98 -14.37 -7.33 -15.18
N SER A 99 -13.57 -6.87 -16.14
CA SER A 99 -13.45 -7.50 -17.46
C SER A 99 -12.67 -8.82 -17.44
N ILE A 100 -11.85 -9.05 -16.41
CA ILE A 100 -10.88 -10.16 -16.39
C ILE A 100 -11.19 -11.21 -15.31
N VAL A 101 -12.11 -10.98 -14.36
CA VAL A 101 -12.36 -11.93 -13.25
C VAL A 101 -13.86 -12.13 -13.00
N GLU A 102 -14.35 -13.33 -13.32
CA GLU A 102 -15.74 -13.76 -13.11
C GLU A 102 -16.07 -14.14 -11.65
N GLN A 103 -15.06 -14.29 -10.78
CA GLN A 103 -15.27 -14.66 -9.38
C GLN A 103 -14.52 -13.77 -8.39
N THR A 104 -15.22 -13.42 -7.32
CA THR A 104 -14.78 -12.64 -6.15
C THR A 104 -15.06 -11.14 -6.22
N THR A 105 -16.33 -10.78 -6.47
CA THR A 105 -16.89 -9.47 -6.10
C THR A 105 -16.90 -9.25 -4.58
N ARG A 106 -16.95 -10.33 -3.79
CA ARG A 106 -17.04 -10.30 -2.32
C ARG A 106 -15.78 -9.74 -1.66
N ASP A 107 -14.60 -10.24 -2.00
CA ASP A 107 -13.35 -9.77 -1.37
C ASP A 107 -13.02 -8.34 -1.78
N ARG A 108 -13.41 -7.93 -3.01
CA ARG A 108 -13.26 -6.55 -3.51
C ARG A 108 -14.16 -5.57 -2.76
N PHE A 109 -15.42 -5.96 -2.55
CA PHE A 109 -16.36 -5.17 -1.78
C PHE A 109 -15.92 -5.07 -0.31
N GLN A 110 -15.36 -6.14 0.24
CA GLN A 110 -14.85 -6.15 1.61
C GLN A 110 -13.60 -5.27 1.77
N LEU A 111 -12.69 -5.26 0.79
CA LEU A 111 -11.54 -4.34 0.77
C LEU A 111 -12.01 -2.87 0.66
N PHE A 112 -12.99 -2.61 -0.20
CA PHE A 112 -13.61 -1.29 -0.37
C PHE A 112 -14.36 -0.82 0.89
N LEU A 113 -15.06 -1.71 1.60
CA LEU A 113 -15.69 -1.40 2.87
C LEU A 113 -14.67 -1.14 3.98
N CYS A 114 -13.62 -1.97 4.09
CA CYS A 114 -12.51 -1.71 5.01
C CYS A 114 -11.89 -0.33 4.74
N PHE A 115 -11.71 0.01 3.47
CA PHE A 115 -11.22 1.31 3.04
C PHE A 115 -12.12 2.46 3.52
N ILE A 116 -13.44 2.36 3.32
CA ILE A 116 -14.40 3.35 3.82
C ILE A 116 -14.33 3.47 5.34
N VAL A 117 -14.24 2.35 6.05
CA VAL A 117 -14.15 2.33 7.53
C VAL A 117 -12.86 3.00 7.99
N VAL A 118 -11.72 2.74 7.37
CA VAL A 118 -10.45 3.41 7.70
C VAL A 118 -10.54 4.91 7.47
N LEU A 119 -11.15 5.36 6.37
CA LEU A 119 -11.37 6.80 6.11
C LEU A 119 -12.32 7.44 7.14
N LEU A 120 -13.38 6.74 7.55
CA LEU A 120 -14.32 7.23 8.55
C LEU A 120 -13.73 7.31 9.95
N LEU A 121 -12.79 6.40 10.29
CA LEU A 121 -12.12 6.38 11.58
C LEU A 121 -10.91 7.32 11.64
N LEU A 122 -10.43 7.80 10.50
CA LEU A 122 -9.26 8.66 10.38
C LEU A 122 -9.34 9.98 11.19
N PRO A 123 -10.48 10.70 11.24
CA PRO A 123 -10.60 11.89 12.10
C PRO A 123 -10.48 11.56 13.59
N LEU A 124 -10.92 10.36 14.01
CA LEU A 124 -10.78 9.89 15.40
C LEU A 124 -9.32 9.59 15.72
N VAL A 125 -8.57 9.03 14.77
CA VAL A 125 -7.13 8.80 14.96
C VAL A 125 -6.34 10.11 14.98
N SER A 126 -6.75 11.11 14.17
CA SER A 126 -6.17 12.46 14.24
C SER A 126 -6.31 13.05 15.63
N GLN A 127 -7.51 12.98 16.22
CA GLN A 127 -7.75 13.46 17.58
C GLN A 127 -6.90 12.74 18.63
N LEU A 128 -6.80 11.41 18.55
CA LEU A 128 -6.03 10.60 19.51
C LEU A 128 -4.51 10.82 19.40
N THR A 129 -4.02 11.19 18.22
CA THR A 129 -2.59 11.40 17.99
C THR A 129 -2.16 12.87 18.19
N THR A 130 -3.08 13.77 18.55
CA THR A 130 -2.73 15.17 18.88
C THR A 130 -1.80 15.29 20.08
N SER A 131 -1.93 14.39 21.07
CA SER A 131 -1.10 14.36 22.28
C SER A 131 0.31 13.79 22.06
N ILE A 132 0.56 13.18 20.91
CA ILE A 132 1.87 12.59 20.56
C ILE A 132 2.69 13.62 19.76
N SER A 133 3.99 13.72 20.06
CA SER A 133 4.89 14.62 19.34
C SER A 133 5.06 14.21 17.87
N SER A 134 5.20 15.20 16.99
CA SER A 134 5.38 14.98 15.55
C SER A 134 6.63 14.15 15.24
N ASP A 135 7.73 14.38 15.96
CA ASP A 135 8.99 13.62 15.77
C ASP A 135 8.81 12.12 16.04
N THR A 136 8.01 11.79 17.07
CA THR A 136 7.68 10.39 17.39
C THR A 136 6.82 9.79 16.27
N LEU A 137 5.81 10.52 15.78
CA LEU A 137 4.95 10.06 14.68
C LEU A 137 5.74 9.83 13.38
N TYR A 138 6.67 10.72 13.03
CA TYR A 138 7.52 10.54 11.85
C TYR A 138 8.46 9.34 12.01
N THR A 139 8.99 9.13 13.21
CA THR A 139 9.82 7.95 13.51
C THR A 139 9.01 6.65 13.43
N MET A 140 7.77 6.65 13.94
CA MET A 140 6.85 5.52 13.83
C MET A 140 6.47 5.25 12.37
N ALA A 141 6.16 6.28 11.59
CA ALA A 141 5.87 6.12 10.17
C ALA A 141 7.05 5.52 9.41
N ALA A 142 8.28 6.03 9.65
CA ALA A 142 9.49 5.50 9.05
C ALA A 142 9.73 4.03 9.42
N SER A 143 9.58 3.66 10.70
CA SER A 143 9.77 2.26 11.15
C SER A 143 8.73 1.32 10.54
N PHE A 144 7.47 1.74 10.45
CA PHE A 144 6.43 0.96 9.78
C PHE A 144 6.65 0.85 8.27
N PHE A 145 7.18 1.88 7.60
CA PHE A 145 7.57 1.76 6.18
C PHE A 145 8.77 0.80 5.99
N ILE A 146 9.71 0.75 6.93
CA ILE A 146 10.79 -0.26 6.91
C ILE A 146 10.19 -1.66 7.05
N VAL A 147 9.27 -1.86 7.99
CA VAL A 147 8.54 -3.14 8.14
C VAL A 147 7.78 -3.48 6.87
N PHE A 148 7.12 -2.51 6.24
CA PHE A 148 6.43 -2.72 4.96
C PHE A 148 7.39 -3.21 3.89
N ILE A 149 8.51 -2.53 3.65
CA ILE A 149 9.51 -2.93 2.65
C ILE A 149 10.09 -4.31 2.97
N ALA A 150 10.38 -4.61 4.25
CA ALA A 150 10.95 -5.88 4.67
C ALA A 150 9.96 -7.05 4.60
N ALA A 151 8.69 -6.81 4.96
CA ALA A 151 7.64 -7.82 5.01
C ALA A 151 6.95 -8.03 3.65
N PHE A 152 7.07 -7.06 2.72
CA PHE A 152 6.63 -7.20 1.34
C PHE A 152 7.61 -8.06 0.53
N HIS A 153 7.85 -9.28 1.01
CA HIS A 153 8.61 -10.29 0.30
C HIS A 153 7.63 -11.32 -0.26
N GLU A 154 6.98 -11.01 -1.38
CA GLU A 154 6.02 -11.92 -2.04
C GLU A 154 6.64 -13.23 -2.55
N PHE A 155 7.96 -13.43 -2.41
CA PHE A 155 8.67 -14.48 -3.14
C PHE A 155 9.38 -15.55 -2.30
N THR A 156 9.33 -15.50 -0.98
CA THR A 156 9.95 -16.54 -0.13
C THR A 156 8.95 -17.53 0.46
N GLN A 157 7.71 -17.11 0.77
CA GLN A 157 6.69 -17.99 1.35
C GLN A 157 5.26 -17.60 0.89
N PRO A 158 4.29 -18.54 0.88
CA PRO A 158 2.89 -18.18 0.61
C PRO A 158 2.40 -17.18 1.65
N SER A 159 2.34 -15.90 1.27
CA SER A 159 1.47 -14.82 1.78
C SER A 159 1.19 -14.73 3.29
N THR A 160 2.04 -15.23 4.17
CA THR A 160 1.90 -15.08 5.63
C THR A 160 2.20 -13.65 6.07
N HIS A 161 3.14 -12.99 5.39
CA HIS A 161 3.63 -11.65 5.76
C HIS A 161 2.94 -10.50 5.03
N ARG A 162 2.15 -10.79 3.99
CA ARG A 162 1.44 -9.75 3.22
C ARG A 162 0.46 -8.93 4.07
N PRO A 163 -0.35 -9.52 4.97
CA PRO A 163 -1.18 -8.74 5.88
C PRO A 163 -0.35 -7.86 6.82
N VAL A 164 0.81 -8.34 7.28
CA VAL A 164 1.72 -7.56 8.14
C VAL A 164 2.26 -6.35 7.40
N ALA A 165 2.73 -6.53 6.16
CA ALA A 165 3.23 -5.45 5.32
C ALA A 165 2.14 -4.39 5.08
N LEU A 166 0.94 -4.81 4.67
CA LEU A 166 -0.17 -3.91 4.37
C LEU A 166 -0.65 -3.16 5.62
N ASN A 167 -0.72 -3.83 6.77
CA ASN A 167 -1.06 -3.18 8.04
C ASN A 167 0.00 -2.15 8.43
N ALA A 168 1.29 -2.50 8.34
CA ALA A 168 2.37 -1.57 8.63
C ALA A 168 2.31 -0.31 7.74
N ALA A 169 2.17 -0.49 6.42
CA ALA A 169 2.04 0.64 5.50
C ALA A 169 0.79 1.50 5.76
N THR A 170 -0.33 0.87 6.13
CA THR A 170 -1.55 1.58 6.51
C THR A 170 -1.35 2.39 7.79
N PHE A 171 -0.72 1.83 8.81
CA PHE A 171 -0.38 2.57 10.04
C PHE A 171 0.58 3.72 9.78
N ALA A 172 1.61 3.52 8.95
CA ALA A 172 2.52 4.58 8.55
C ALA A 172 1.78 5.73 7.86
N SER A 173 0.86 5.40 6.95
CA SER A 173 0.02 6.37 6.25
C SER A 173 -0.88 7.13 7.21
N ILE A 174 -1.50 6.45 8.18
CA ILE A 174 -2.34 7.08 9.21
C ILE A 174 -1.52 8.04 10.11
N CYS A 175 -0.31 7.65 10.50
CA CYS A 175 0.59 8.51 11.29
C CYS A 175 0.98 9.80 10.55
N LEU A 176 1.20 9.73 9.24
CA LEU A 176 1.44 10.93 8.42
C LEU A 176 0.15 11.75 8.23
N ALA A 177 -0.95 11.09 7.89
CA ALA A 177 -2.24 11.74 7.66
C ALA A 177 -2.70 12.57 8.88
N SER A 178 -2.43 12.09 10.10
CA SER A 178 -2.86 12.76 11.33
C SER A 178 -2.18 14.12 11.59
N ARG A 179 -1.16 14.50 10.82
CA ARG A 179 -0.49 15.81 10.89
C ARG A 179 -0.99 16.80 9.83
N LEU A 180 -1.77 16.34 8.85
CA LEU A 180 -2.40 17.25 7.90
C LEU A 180 -3.50 18.03 8.60
N SER A 181 -3.51 19.35 8.42
CA SER A 181 -4.43 20.27 9.09
C SER A 181 -5.82 20.32 8.44
N ASP A 182 -5.91 19.97 7.15
CA ASP A 182 -7.16 20.00 6.39
C ASP A 182 -7.74 18.59 6.17
N MET A 183 -9.03 18.43 6.43
CA MET A 183 -9.76 17.16 6.26
C MET A 183 -9.77 16.69 4.80
N THR A 184 -9.81 17.62 3.85
CA THR A 184 -9.76 17.27 2.42
C THR A 184 -8.38 16.70 2.08
N ALA A 185 -7.31 17.37 2.51
CA ALA A 185 -5.94 16.88 2.35
C ALA A 185 -5.74 15.48 2.96
N VAL A 186 -6.31 15.23 4.15
CA VAL A 186 -6.30 13.93 4.82
C VAL A 186 -6.95 12.83 3.97
N VAL A 187 -8.15 13.09 3.41
CA VAL A 187 -8.87 12.11 2.56
C VAL A 187 -8.11 11.84 1.26
N VAL A 188 -7.63 12.89 0.59
CA VAL A 188 -6.85 12.75 -0.66
C VAL A 188 -5.56 11.99 -0.42
N PHE A 189 -4.85 12.30 0.68
CA PHE A 189 -3.64 11.62 1.08
C PHE A 189 -3.87 10.13 1.33
N MET A 190 -4.91 9.78 2.10
CA MET A 190 -5.19 8.38 2.39
C MET A 190 -5.63 7.60 1.15
N TRP A 191 -6.44 8.20 0.27
CA TRP A 191 -6.78 7.59 -1.02
C TRP A 191 -5.52 7.29 -1.82
N PHE A 192 -4.60 8.24 -1.91
CA PHE A 192 -3.34 8.07 -2.61
C PHE A 192 -2.46 6.96 -2.02
N CYS A 193 -2.34 6.90 -0.69
CA CYS A 193 -1.58 5.86 0.00
C CYS A 193 -2.15 4.47 -0.30
N LEU A 194 -3.47 4.33 -0.23
CA LEU A 194 -4.15 3.06 -0.44
C LEU A 194 -4.08 2.61 -1.91
N ALA A 195 -4.15 3.54 -2.87
CA ALA A 195 -3.89 3.24 -4.27
C ALA A 195 -2.46 2.69 -4.50
N ASN A 196 -1.47 3.26 -3.80
CA ASN A 196 -0.07 2.83 -3.90
C ASN A 196 0.23 1.50 -3.19
N ILE A 197 -0.38 1.26 -2.03
CA ILE A 197 -0.09 0.11 -1.16
C ILE A 197 -0.91 -1.13 -1.57
N PHE A 198 -2.16 -0.96 -2.02
CA PHE A 198 -3.05 -2.07 -2.33
C PHE A 198 -3.27 -2.23 -3.84
N LEU A 199 -3.70 -1.15 -4.48
CA LEU A 199 -4.22 -1.22 -5.84
C LEU A 199 -3.12 -1.49 -6.88
N LEU A 200 -1.99 -0.81 -6.74
CA LEU A 200 -0.86 -0.95 -7.64
C LEU A 200 -0.26 -2.37 -7.59
N PRO A 201 0.11 -2.95 -6.43
CA PRO A 201 0.61 -4.33 -6.39
C PRO A 201 -0.37 -5.34 -6.98
N ASP A 202 -1.67 -5.18 -6.72
CA ASP A 202 -2.70 -6.08 -7.26
C ASP A 202 -2.85 -5.98 -8.78
N THR A 203 -2.84 -4.77 -9.36
CA THR A 203 -2.83 -4.62 -10.83
C THR A 203 -1.61 -5.29 -11.45
N LEU A 204 -0.43 -5.04 -10.88
CA LEU A 204 0.83 -5.54 -11.39
C LEU A 204 0.90 -7.06 -11.31
N ALA A 205 0.42 -7.65 -10.22
CA ALA A 205 0.30 -9.10 -10.06
C ALA A 205 -0.65 -9.70 -11.11
N CYS A 206 -1.80 -9.08 -11.35
CA CYS A 206 -2.77 -9.52 -12.36
C CYS A 206 -2.16 -9.48 -13.78
N ILE A 207 -1.48 -8.39 -14.15
CA ILE A 207 -0.83 -8.23 -15.46
C ILE A 207 0.28 -9.29 -15.66
N ARG A 208 1.05 -9.57 -14.60
CA ARG A 208 2.14 -10.56 -14.62
C ARG A 208 1.62 -12.00 -14.81
N GLN A 209 0.48 -12.35 -14.23
CA GLN A 209 -0.05 -13.71 -14.27
C GLN A 209 -0.72 -14.07 -15.60
N ARG A 210 -1.35 -13.10 -16.27
CA ARG A 210 -2.24 -13.40 -17.42
C ARG A 210 -1.64 -13.24 -18.80
N VAL A 211 -0.60 -12.42 -18.94
CA VAL A 211 -0.02 -12.13 -20.25
C VAL A 211 1.39 -12.73 -20.29
N PRO A 212 1.63 -13.87 -20.96
CA PRO A 212 2.93 -14.53 -20.94
C PRO A 212 4.07 -13.67 -21.54
N SER A 213 3.72 -12.70 -22.39
CA SER A 213 4.63 -11.70 -22.98
C SER A 213 4.71 -10.39 -22.18
N SER A 214 4.02 -10.24 -21.04
CA SER A 214 3.98 -8.97 -20.27
C SER A 214 5.19 -8.72 -19.40
N ARG A 215 6.24 -9.54 -19.44
CA ARG A 215 7.47 -9.24 -18.68
C ARG A 215 8.03 -7.86 -19.05
N VAL A 216 7.90 -7.47 -20.33
CA VAL A 216 8.29 -6.14 -20.81
C VAL A 216 7.32 -5.07 -20.31
N VAL A 217 6.01 -5.31 -20.40
CA VAL A 217 4.96 -4.37 -19.93
C VAL A 217 5.08 -4.14 -18.43
N PHE A 218 5.21 -5.20 -17.64
CA PHE A 218 5.43 -5.14 -16.19
C PHE A 218 6.69 -4.33 -15.86
N ARG A 219 7.83 -4.62 -16.52
CA ARG A 219 9.07 -3.84 -16.32
C ARG A 219 8.91 -2.36 -16.69
N ALA A 220 8.22 -2.07 -17.79
CA ALA A 220 7.96 -0.70 -18.22
C ALA A 220 7.08 0.04 -17.21
N LEU A 221 6.00 -0.59 -16.72
CA LEU A 221 5.12 -0.01 -15.69
C LEU A 221 5.85 0.20 -14.37
N SER A 222 6.66 -0.76 -13.93
CA SER A 222 7.51 -0.60 -12.74
C SER A 222 8.53 0.53 -12.91
N ALA A 223 9.15 0.65 -14.09
CA ALA A 223 10.09 1.74 -14.38
C ALA A 223 9.38 3.10 -14.36
N VAL A 224 8.19 3.21 -14.97
CA VAL A 224 7.37 4.42 -14.92
C VAL A 224 7.05 4.79 -13.46
N HIS A 225 6.63 3.83 -12.64
CA HIS A 225 6.36 4.06 -11.22
C HIS A 225 7.57 4.61 -10.46
N VAL A 226 8.75 4.02 -10.67
CA VAL A 226 10.00 4.50 -10.07
C VAL A 226 10.35 5.91 -10.57
N THR A 227 10.21 6.19 -11.86
CA THR A 227 10.48 7.55 -12.40
C THR A 227 9.54 8.59 -11.82
N LEU A 228 8.25 8.28 -11.67
CA LEU A 228 7.28 9.15 -11.03
C LEU A 228 7.66 9.43 -9.56
N ALA A 229 8.18 8.44 -8.85
CA ALA A 229 8.66 8.62 -7.48
C ALA A 229 9.83 9.61 -7.40
N VAL A 230 10.79 9.51 -8.32
CA VAL A 230 11.93 10.43 -8.40
C VAL A 230 11.46 11.86 -8.72
N VAL A 231 10.58 12.03 -9.71
CA VAL A 231 10.03 13.34 -10.08
C VAL A 231 9.30 13.98 -8.89
N MET A 232 8.45 13.20 -8.20
CA MET A 232 7.77 13.67 -6.99
C MET A 232 8.73 14.07 -5.88
N LEU A 233 9.77 13.27 -5.65
CA LEU A 233 10.78 13.57 -4.63
C LEU A 233 11.52 14.87 -4.96
N CYS A 234 11.91 15.06 -6.23
CA CYS A 234 12.54 16.31 -6.67
C CYS A 234 11.62 17.51 -6.45
N TRP A 235 10.34 17.38 -6.79
CA TRP A 235 9.36 18.43 -6.60
C TRP A 235 9.14 18.76 -5.12
N ALA A 236 8.91 17.76 -4.28
CA ALA A 236 8.76 17.93 -2.83
C ALA A 236 10.01 18.59 -2.21
N SER A 237 11.20 18.14 -2.61
CA SER A 237 12.47 18.70 -2.15
C SER A 237 12.61 20.18 -2.51
N MET A 238 12.24 20.55 -3.74
CA MET A 238 12.23 21.95 -4.19
C MET A 238 11.29 22.80 -3.32
N LEU A 239 10.08 22.31 -3.03
CA LEU A 239 9.11 23.02 -2.20
C LEU A 239 9.61 23.21 -0.76
N LEU A 240 10.25 22.19 -0.19
CA LEU A 240 10.84 22.28 1.15
C LEU A 240 11.96 23.33 1.21
N VAL A 241 12.82 23.39 0.18
CA VAL A 241 13.87 24.42 0.08
C VAL A 241 13.27 25.82 -0.06
N LEU A 242 12.21 25.98 -0.86
CA LEU A 242 11.53 27.28 -0.98
C LEU A 242 10.90 27.70 0.37
N ARG A 243 10.27 26.77 1.09
CA ARG A 243 9.70 27.03 2.41
C ARG A 243 10.75 27.51 3.41
N THR A 244 11.88 26.80 3.52
CA THR A 244 12.96 27.19 4.45
C THR A 244 13.59 28.54 4.08
N SER A 245 13.70 28.85 2.78
CA SER A 245 14.21 30.14 2.32
C SER A 245 13.29 31.31 2.71
N SER A 246 11.97 31.14 2.57
CA SER A 246 10.97 32.17 2.94
C SER A 246 10.94 32.47 4.45
N THR A 247 11.16 31.46 5.29
CA THR A 247 11.27 31.66 6.74
C THR A 247 12.54 32.41 7.13
N SER A 248 13.66 32.20 6.43
CA SER A 248 14.93 32.89 6.71
C SER A 248 14.87 34.38 6.42
N THR A 249 14.12 34.80 5.38
CA THR A 249 13.96 36.21 5.04
C THR A 249 13.11 36.96 6.08
N GLY A 250 12.08 36.34 6.65
CA GLY A 250 11.25 36.97 7.69
C GLY A 250 11.97 37.21 9.03
N TYR A 251 12.97 36.38 9.38
CA TYR A 251 13.79 36.61 10.56
C TYR A 251 14.73 37.82 10.44
N HIS A 252 15.16 38.15 9.22
CA HIS A 252 16.03 39.32 8.98
C HIS A 252 15.25 40.65 8.99
N GLU A 253 14.00 40.69 8.52
CA GLU A 253 13.17 41.90 8.62
C GLU A 253 12.81 42.24 10.08
N HIS A 254 12.41 41.24 10.89
CA HIS A 254 12.07 41.49 12.29
C HIS A 254 13.26 41.89 13.18
N THR A 255 14.49 41.50 12.83
CA THR A 255 15.70 41.93 13.56
C THR A 255 16.21 43.30 13.11
N ALA A 256 15.97 43.69 11.85
CA ALA A 256 16.27 45.03 11.37
C ALA A 256 15.34 46.08 11.99
N ASP A 257 14.04 45.79 12.11
CA ASP A 257 13.08 46.70 12.73
C ASP A 257 13.30 46.87 14.25
N ALA A 258 13.79 45.83 14.93
CA ALA A 258 14.12 45.89 16.35
C ALA A 258 15.42 46.67 16.67
N CYS A 259 16.28 46.93 15.68
CA CYS A 259 17.46 47.80 15.82
C CYS A 259 17.20 49.26 15.38
N ALA A 260 16.04 49.53 14.78
CA ALA A 260 15.64 50.86 14.32
C ALA A 260 14.72 51.61 15.28
N ALA A 261 14.36 51.00 16.43
CA ALA A 261 13.59 51.58 17.52
C ALA A 261 14.45 51.78 18.77
#